data_AF-A0A2N0QHD9-F1
#
_entry.id   AF-A0A2N0QHD9-F1
#
_cell.length_a   1.000
_cell.length_b   1.000
_cell.length_c   1.000
_cell.angle_alpha   90.00
_cell.angle_beta   90.00
_cell.angle_gamma   90.00
#
_symmetry.space_group_name_H-M   'P 1'
#
loop_
_entity.id
_entity.type
_entity.pdbx_description
1 polymer ?
#
loop_
_entity_poly.entity_id
_entity_poly.type
_entity_poly.pdbx_seq_one_letter_code
_entity_poly.pdbx_strand_id
1 'polypeptide(L)'
;MKTKNYQYTINENANDRKSFVVSWMPKRSNARLNYLKRVFTAKGMEENIAVEKAKESLERFWKLLIRFNQDFFEVRNGNNLLRHEVWKVKLSPTIYRCSHCKSISSVNVDNVCTTNGCTGKLQPIKQKELRSHYINQYRENIPVLMTVKEHTAQLEPKQAAKYQEEFIHGDINVLSCSTTFEMGVDVGG
;
A
#
# COMPACT_ATOMS: atom_id res chain seq x y z
N MET A 1 19.62 9.80 2.78
CA MET A 1 18.65 10.29 1.76
C MET A 1 17.34 10.60 2.48
N LYS A 2 17.00 11.88 2.72
CA LYS A 2 15.71 12.23 3.36
C LYS A 2 14.59 11.89 2.38
N THR A 3 13.72 10.97 2.73
CA THR A 3 12.46 10.72 2.01
C THR A 3 11.65 12.02 1.99
N LYS A 4 11.56 12.65 0.83
CA LYS A 4 10.66 13.80 0.64
C LYS A 4 9.25 13.25 0.49
N ASN A 5 8.44 13.40 1.53
CA ASN A 5 7.01 13.11 1.44
C ASN A 5 6.35 14.21 0.61
N TYR A 6 5.82 13.85 -0.56
CA TYR A 6 5.07 14.76 -1.42
C TYR A 6 3.57 14.58 -1.15
N GLN A 7 2.87 15.67 -0.85
CA GLN A 7 1.41 15.65 -0.73
C GLN A 7 0.79 16.02 -2.07
N TYR A 8 0.09 15.06 -2.67
CA TYR A 8 -0.65 15.29 -3.91
C TYR A 8 -2.07 15.73 -3.60
N THR A 9 -2.54 16.75 -4.31
CA THR A 9 -3.94 17.18 -4.27
C THR A 9 -4.63 16.90 -5.60
N ILE A 10 -5.94 16.72 -5.56
CA ILE A 10 -6.75 16.41 -6.75
C ILE A 10 -7.66 17.60 -7.06
N ASN A 11 -7.63 18.03 -8.31
CA ASN A 11 -8.56 19.00 -8.86
C ASN A 11 -9.38 18.35 -9.98
N GLU A 12 -10.54 18.90 -10.33
CA GLU A 12 -11.34 18.39 -11.44
C GLU A 12 -10.57 18.46 -12.76
N ASN A 13 -10.07 19.66 -13.09
CA ASN A 13 -9.51 19.97 -14.41
C ASN A 13 -8.08 20.54 -14.35
N ALA A 14 -7.68 21.10 -13.22
CA ALA A 14 -6.35 21.69 -13.06
C ALA A 14 -5.27 20.63 -12.85
N ASN A 15 -4.09 20.88 -13.41
CA ASN A 15 -2.91 20.06 -13.24
C ASN A 15 -1.70 20.99 -13.10
N ASP A 16 -0.97 20.87 -12.00
CA ASP A 16 0.24 21.63 -11.71
C ASP A 16 1.27 20.72 -11.06
N ARG A 17 2.32 20.38 -11.81
CA ARG A 17 3.40 19.51 -11.32
C ARG A 17 4.25 20.15 -10.23
N LYS A 18 4.40 21.48 -10.23
CA LYS A 18 5.22 22.18 -9.22
C LYS A 18 4.54 22.15 -7.86
N SER A 19 3.21 22.28 -7.86
CA SER A 19 2.37 22.25 -6.66
C SER A 19 1.75 20.88 -6.36
N PHE A 20 2.17 19.82 -7.06
CA PHE A 20 1.67 18.44 -6.90
C PHE A 20 0.14 18.30 -7.05
N VAL A 21 -0.47 19.07 -7.95
CA VAL A 21 -1.90 19.03 -8.27
C VAL A 21 -2.12 18.11 -9.46
N VAL A 22 -2.97 17.09 -9.32
CA VAL A 22 -3.33 16.15 -10.38
C VAL A 22 -4.79 16.34 -10.79
N SER A 23 -5.05 16.37 -12.10
CA SER A 23 -6.42 16.47 -12.62
C SER A 23 -7.16 15.13 -12.56
N TRP A 24 -8.42 15.17 -12.10
CA TRP A 24 -9.35 14.05 -12.17
C TRP A 24 -9.70 13.74 -13.62
N MET A 25 -10.13 14.77 -14.35
CA MET A 25 -10.45 14.73 -15.77
C MET A 25 -9.16 14.77 -16.60
N PRO A 26 -9.00 13.87 -17.58
CA PRO A 26 -7.84 13.88 -18.47
C PRO A 26 -7.98 14.94 -19.58
N LYS A 27 -6.89 15.64 -19.90
CA LYS A 27 -6.81 16.46 -21.13
C LYS A 27 -6.68 15.60 -22.40
N ARG A 28 -5.97 14.47 -22.31
CA ARG A 28 -5.81 13.50 -23.41
C ARG A 28 -6.15 12.09 -22.94
N SER A 29 -5.47 11.63 -21.90
CA SER A 29 -5.70 10.32 -21.29
C SER A 29 -5.18 10.31 -19.85
N ASN A 30 -5.71 9.41 -19.01
CA ASN A 30 -5.16 9.03 -17.72
C ASN A 30 -5.53 7.57 -17.41
N ALA A 31 -4.97 7.02 -16.33
CA ALA A 31 -5.22 5.63 -15.94
C ALA A 31 -6.72 5.34 -15.69
N ARG A 32 -7.47 6.30 -15.14
CA ARG A 32 -8.91 6.17 -14.85
C ARG A 32 -9.73 6.02 -16.14
N LEU A 33 -9.50 6.90 -17.12
CA LEU A 33 -10.16 6.85 -18.42
C LEU A 33 -9.82 5.56 -19.16
N ASN A 34 -8.55 5.16 -19.18
CA ASN A 34 -8.12 3.94 -19.87
C ASN A 34 -8.75 2.69 -19.24
N TYR A 35 -8.88 2.66 -17.91
CA TYR A 35 -9.54 1.57 -17.21
C TYR A 35 -11.03 1.51 -17.55
N LEU A 36 -11.77 2.61 -17.43
CA LEU A 36 -13.20 2.64 -17.74
C LEU A 36 -13.47 2.33 -19.21
N LYS A 37 -12.66 2.85 -20.13
CA LYS A 37 -12.72 2.48 -21.56
C LYS A 37 -12.67 0.96 -21.72
N ARG A 38 -11.69 0.30 -21.11
CA ARG A 38 -11.52 -1.16 -21.17
C ARG A 38 -12.70 -1.90 -20.55
N VAL A 39 -13.27 -1.39 -19.45
CA VAL A 39 -14.50 -1.96 -18.86
C VAL A 39 -15.69 -1.86 -19.81
N PHE A 40 -15.91 -0.71 -20.44
CA PHE A 40 -17.01 -0.56 -21.40
C PHE A 40 -16.83 -1.40 -22.67
N THR A 41 -15.59 -1.49 -23.18
CA THR A 41 -15.28 -2.37 -24.32
C THR A 41 -15.46 -3.84 -23.96
N ALA A 42 -15.11 -4.27 -22.75
CA ALA A 42 -15.35 -5.64 -22.28
C ALA A 42 -16.85 -6.00 -22.25
N LYS A 43 -17.71 -5.00 -22.01
CA LYS A 43 -19.18 -5.12 -22.12
C LYS A 43 -19.73 -5.10 -23.55
N GLY A 44 -18.86 -5.10 -24.56
CA GLY A 44 -19.25 -5.14 -25.97
C GLY A 44 -19.52 -3.79 -26.62
N MET A 45 -19.14 -2.67 -25.98
CA MET A 45 -19.25 -1.35 -26.61
C MET A 45 -18.11 -1.12 -27.61
N GLU A 46 -18.46 -0.57 -28.78
CA GLU A 46 -17.53 0.04 -29.74
C GLU A 46 -16.57 1.02 -29.06
N GLU A 47 -15.30 1.06 -29.48
CA GLU A 47 -14.26 1.80 -28.76
C GLU A 47 -14.57 3.30 -28.64
N ASN A 48 -15.07 3.94 -29.69
CA ASN A 48 -15.43 5.35 -29.67
C ASN A 48 -16.56 5.64 -28.67
N ILE A 49 -17.57 4.76 -28.62
CA ILE A 49 -18.69 4.88 -27.68
C ILE A 49 -18.20 4.64 -26.24
N ALA A 50 -17.33 3.65 -26.04
CA ALA A 50 -16.74 3.33 -24.75
C ALA A 50 -15.92 4.50 -24.17
N VAL A 51 -15.17 5.23 -25.02
CA VAL A 51 -14.42 6.43 -24.61
C VAL A 51 -15.36 7.52 -24.10
N GLU A 52 -16.41 7.83 -24.85
CA GLU A 52 -17.36 8.89 -24.46
C GLU A 52 -18.11 8.51 -23.18
N LYS A 53 -18.56 7.26 -23.05
CA LYS A 53 -19.18 6.76 -21.81
C LYS A 53 -18.22 6.75 -20.63
N ALA A 54 -16.94 6.48 -20.85
CA ALA A 54 -15.92 6.56 -19.81
C ALA A 54 -15.74 8.00 -19.31
N LYS A 55 -15.68 8.99 -20.20
CA LYS A 55 -15.60 10.42 -19.82
C LYS A 55 -16.83 10.87 -19.05
N GLU A 56 -18.03 10.56 -19.55
CA GLU A 56 -19.31 10.88 -18.90
C GLU A 56 -19.36 10.28 -17.48
N SER A 57 -18.91 9.03 -17.34
CA SER A 57 -18.85 8.36 -16.04
C SER A 57 -17.86 9.02 -15.08
N LEU A 58 -16.68 9.45 -15.56
CA LEU A 58 -15.71 10.16 -14.72
C LEU A 58 -16.25 11.49 -14.19
N GLU A 59 -16.95 12.25 -15.03
CA GLU A 59 -17.55 13.52 -14.63
C GLU A 59 -18.62 13.28 -13.54
N ARG A 60 -19.48 12.27 -13.74
CA ARG A 60 -20.49 11.88 -12.75
C ARG A 60 -19.84 11.42 -11.45
N PHE A 61 -18.80 10.59 -11.51
CA PHE A 61 -18.08 10.12 -10.32
C PHE A 61 -17.42 11.27 -9.55
N TRP A 62 -16.88 12.26 -10.23
CA TRP A 62 -16.35 13.46 -9.58
C TRP A 62 -17.43 14.19 -8.78
N LYS A 63 -18.57 14.48 -9.42
CA LYS A 63 -19.71 15.14 -8.79
C LYS A 63 -20.22 14.36 -7.57
N LEU A 64 -20.31 13.02 -7.68
CA LEU A 64 -20.72 12.16 -6.57
C LEU A 64 -19.69 12.16 -5.43
N LEU A 65 -18.41 12.04 -5.76
CA LEU A 65 -17.31 12.02 -4.79
C LEU A 65 -17.27 13.33 -3.98
N ILE A 66 -17.32 14.48 -4.65
CA ILE A 66 -17.31 15.77 -3.97
C ILE A 66 -18.64 16.04 -3.24
N ARG A 67 -19.77 15.47 -3.69
CA ARG A 67 -21.06 15.66 -2.99
C ARG A 67 -21.18 14.81 -1.73
N PHE A 68 -20.78 13.54 -1.78
CA PHE A 68 -21.05 12.56 -0.73
C PHE A 68 -19.84 12.24 0.17
N ASN A 69 -18.64 12.66 -0.23
CA ASN A 69 -17.41 12.36 0.50
C ASN A 69 -16.61 13.63 0.82
N GLN A 70 -17.28 14.75 1.10
CA GLN A 70 -16.62 16.00 1.49
C GLN A 70 -15.67 15.79 2.67
N ASP A 71 -16.10 15.04 3.68
CA ASP A 71 -15.31 14.75 4.89
C ASP A 71 -14.06 13.90 4.62
N PHE A 72 -13.93 13.32 3.42
CA PHE A 72 -12.71 12.59 3.03
C PHE A 72 -11.61 13.54 2.59
N PHE A 73 -11.93 14.81 2.29
CA PHE A 73 -10.99 15.76 1.73
C PHE A 73 -10.76 16.96 2.65
N GLU A 74 -9.50 17.38 2.74
CA GLU A 74 -9.12 18.70 3.23
C GLU A 74 -8.91 19.62 2.01
N VAL A 75 -9.56 20.79 2.00
CA VAL A 75 -9.41 21.75 0.90
C VAL A 75 -8.13 22.56 1.08
N ARG A 76 -7.25 22.56 0.06
CA ARG A 76 -6.00 23.34 0.04
C ARG A 76 -5.84 24.08 -1.27
N ASN A 77 -5.81 25.42 -1.21
CA ASN A 77 -5.69 26.29 -2.40
C ASN A 77 -6.70 25.94 -3.51
N GLY A 78 -7.95 25.61 -3.13
CA GLY A 78 -9.00 25.20 -4.07
C GLY A 78 -8.87 23.76 -4.62
N ASN A 79 -7.96 22.94 -4.09
CA ASN A 79 -7.78 21.53 -4.45
C ASN A 79 -8.14 20.60 -3.28
N ASN A 80 -8.32 19.31 -3.56
CA ASN A 80 -8.75 18.33 -2.57
C ASN A 80 -7.61 17.41 -2.15
N LEU A 81 -7.22 17.44 -0.88
CA LEU A 81 -6.26 16.52 -0.28
C LEU A 81 -7.02 15.38 0.41
N LEU A 82 -6.77 14.12 0.03
CA LEU A 82 -7.38 12.98 0.71
C LEU A 82 -6.80 12.84 2.13
N ARG A 83 -7.67 12.88 3.14
CA ARG A 83 -7.32 12.65 4.54
C ARG A 83 -6.87 11.21 4.75
N HIS A 84 -5.80 10.99 5.50
CA HIS A 84 -5.31 9.62 5.74
C HIS A 84 -6.14 8.89 6.80
N GLU A 85 -6.83 9.62 7.66
CA GLU A 85 -7.65 9.12 8.77
C GLU A 85 -8.91 8.41 8.29
N VAL A 86 -9.32 8.63 7.04
CA VAL A 86 -10.48 7.94 6.44
C VAL A 86 -10.10 6.60 5.82
N TRP A 87 -8.81 6.26 5.78
CA TRP A 87 -8.34 5.00 5.21
C TRP A 87 -8.76 3.84 6.10
N LYS A 88 -9.47 2.89 5.52
CA LYS A 88 -9.89 1.65 6.18
C LYS A 88 -9.34 0.47 5.40
N VAL A 89 -8.65 -0.43 6.10
CA VAL A 89 -8.20 -1.70 5.52
C VAL A 89 -9.22 -2.77 5.87
N LYS A 90 -9.78 -3.42 4.86
CA LYS A 90 -10.68 -4.56 5.03
C LYS A 90 -10.14 -5.74 4.26
N LEU A 91 -10.17 -6.93 4.88
CA LEU A 91 -9.86 -8.16 4.17
C LEU A 91 -10.95 -8.43 3.13
N SER A 92 -10.54 -8.58 1.87
CA SER A 92 -11.47 -8.99 0.81
C SER A 92 -11.65 -10.51 0.85
N PRO A 93 -12.89 -11.02 0.83
CA PRO A 93 -13.15 -12.46 0.81
C PRO A 93 -12.67 -13.11 -0.50
N THR A 94 -12.67 -12.33 -1.58
CA THR A 94 -12.24 -12.76 -2.90
C THR A 94 -11.10 -11.88 -3.39
N ILE A 95 -10.08 -12.51 -3.94
CA ILE A 95 -8.95 -11.87 -4.58
C ILE A 95 -8.83 -12.41 -6.00
N TYR A 96 -8.32 -11.57 -6.89
CA TYR A 96 -8.21 -11.87 -8.30
C TYR A 96 -6.76 -11.74 -8.73
N ARG A 97 -6.32 -12.62 -9.63
CA ARG A 97 -5.02 -12.54 -10.30
C ARG A 97 -5.24 -12.32 -11.79
N CYS A 98 -4.53 -11.35 -12.35
CA CYS A 98 -4.53 -11.15 -13.80
C CYS A 98 -3.84 -12.33 -14.50
N SER A 99 -4.43 -12.85 -15.57
CA SER A 99 -3.85 -13.92 -16.38
C SER A 99 -2.54 -13.52 -17.06
N HIS A 100 -2.36 -12.23 -17.39
CA HIS A 100 -1.23 -11.70 -18.14
C HIS A 100 -0.16 -11.08 -17.23
N CYS A 101 -0.43 -9.94 -16.59
CA CYS A 101 0.56 -9.22 -15.77
C CYS A 101 0.71 -9.76 -14.34
N LYS A 102 -0.09 -10.78 -13.96
CA LYS A 102 -0.10 -11.41 -12.63
C LYS A 102 -0.40 -10.46 -11.45
N SER A 103 -0.86 -9.23 -11.72
CA SER A 103 -1.28 -8.30 -10.67
C SER A 103 -2.42 -8.89 -9.84
N ILE A 104 -2.39 -8.58 -8.54
CA ILE A 104 -3.41 -8.98 -7.58
C ILE A 104 -4.36 -7.81 -7.36
N SER A 105 -5.66 -8.07 -7.38
CA SER A 105 -6.70 -7.08 -7.09
C SER A 105 -7.73 -7.66 -6.12
N SER A 106 -8.22 -6.83 -5.19
CA SER A 106 -9.38 -7.14 -4.34
C SER A 106 -10.72 -6.78 -5.00
N VAL A 107 -10.67 -6.03 -6.10
CA VAL A 107 -11.84 -5.56 -6.85
C VAL A 107 -11.79 -6.15 -8.25
N ASN A 108 -12.95 -6.58 -8.75
CA ASN A 108 -13.11 -7.04 -10.12
C ASN A 108 -14.35 -6.39 -10.73
N VAL A 109 -14.15 -5.71 -11.86
CA VAL A 109 -15.24 -5.21 -12.70
C VAL A 109 -15.07 -5.85 -14.07
N ASP A 110 -16.01 -6.73 -14.42
CA ASP A 110 -16.09 -7.38 -15.74
C ASP A 110 -14.81 -8.13 -16.17
N ASN A 111 -14.08 -8.67 -15.21
CA ASN A 111 -12.79 -9.36 -15.39
C ASN A 111 -11.69 -8.49 -16.01
N VAL A 112 -11.80 -7.16 -15.94
CA VAL A 112 -10.80 -6.23 -16.50
C VAL A 112 -9.68 -5.96 -15.51
N CYS A 113 -8.43 -6.19 -15.92
CA CYS A 113 -7.26 -5.91 -15.09
C CYS A 113 -7.11 -4.41 -14.79
N THR A 114 -6.83 -4.03 -13.54
CA THR A 114 -6.65 -2.63 -13.12
C THR A 114 -5.33 -2.02 -13.60
N THR A 115 -4.34 -2.84 -13.97
CA THR A 115 -3.06 -2.38 -14.52
C THR A 115 -3.29 -1.68 -15.87
N ASN A 116 -2.80 -0.43 -15.98
CA ASN A 116 -2.94 0.38 -17.18
C ASN A 116 -2.31 -0.32 -18.40
N GLY A 117 -3.05 -0.41 -19.51
CA GLY A 117 -2.59 -1.05 -20.75
C GLY A 117 -2.57 -2.58 -20.76
N CYS A 118 -2.95 -3.25 -19.66
CA CYS A 118 -2.95 -4.71 -19.63
C CYS A 118 -4.14 -5.31 -20.39
N THR A 119 -3.92 -6.34 -21.21
CA THR A 119 -4.97 -7.07 -21.95
C THR A 119 -5.45 -8.33 -21.24
N GLY A 120 -4.82 -8.70 -20.12
CA GLY A 120 -5.19 -9.88 -19.33
C GLY A 120 -6.52 -9.71 -18.58
N LYS A 121 -7.09 -10.86 -18.20
CA LYS A 121 -8.34 -10.95 -17.46
C LYS A 121 -8.10 -11.28 -16.00
N LEU A 122 -8.89 -10.69 -15.11
CA LEU A 122 -8.90 -11.02 -13.68
C LEU A 122 -9.62 -12.35 -13.49
N GLN A 123 -8.96 -13.28 -12.81
CA GLN A 123 -9.52 -14.57 -12.43
C GLN A 123 -9.46 -14.73 -10.91
N PRO A 124 -10.52 -15.24 -10.27
CA PRO A 124 -10.51 -15.44 -8.83
C PRO A 124 -9.45 -16.49 -8.46
N ILE A 125 -8.74 -16.26 -7.36
CA ILE A 125 -7.79 -17.21 -6.78
C ILE A 125 -8.08 -17.37 -5.29
N LYS A 126 -7.72 -18.52 -4.70
CA LYS A 126 -7.82 -18.68 -3.25
C LYS A 126 -6.68 -17.95 -2.56
N GLN A 127 -6.92 -17.39 -1.37
CA GLN A 127 -5.90 -16.69 -0.59
C GLN A 127 -4.65 -17.56 -0.30
N LYS A 128 -4.84 -18.87 -0.16
CA LYS A 128 -3.75 -19.85 0.02
C LYS A 128 -2.81 -19.96 -1.19
N GLU A 129 -3.27 -19.55 -2.38
CA GLU A 129 -2.49 -19.57 -3.63
C GLU A 129 -1.65 -18.30 -3.82
N LEU A 130 -1.80 -17.31 -2.93
CA LEU A 130 -0.91 -16.16 -2.90
C LEU A 130 0.48 -16.57 -2.41
N ARG A 131 1.48 -16.26 -3.22
CA ARG A 131 2.90 -16.43 -2.93
C ARG A 131 3.59 -15.09 -3.19
N SER A 132 4.24 -14.54 -2.17
CA SER A 132 5.20 -13.45 -2.32
C SER A 132 6.13 -13.45 -1.10
N HIS A 133 7.33 -12.89 -1.24
CA HIS A 133 8.26 -12.76 -0.12
C HIS A 133 7.59 -12.13 1.10
N TYR A 134 6.88 -11.01 0.91
CA TYR A 134 6.18 -10.32 1.99
C TYR A 134 5.02 -11.14 2.58
N ILE A 135 4.23 -11.82 1.74
CA ILE A 135 3.11 -12.64 2.24
C ILE A 135 3.63 -13.80 3.08
N ASN A 136 4.73 -14.44 2.66
CA ASN A 136 5.38 -15.49 3.45
C ASN A 136 5.94 -14.90 4.73
N GLN A 137 6.61 -13.75 4.69
CA GLN A 137 7.10 -13.05 5.87
C GLN A 137 5.97 -12.84 6.89
N TYR A 138 4.85 -12.22 6.52
CA TYR A 138 3.73 -11.98 7.45
C TYR A 138 3.00 -13.26 7.92
N ARG A 139 3.16 -14.40 7.23
CA ARG A 139 2.51 -15.67 7.60
C ARG A 139 3.39 -16.56 8.47
N GLU A 140 4.67 -16.65 8.12
CA GLU A 140 5.63 -17.59 8.67
C GLU A 140 6.51 -16.94 9.74
N ASN A 141 6.77 -15.62 9.61
CA ASN A 141 7.63 -14.87 10.51
C ASN A 141 6.84 -13.72 11.12
N ILE A 142 6.27 -13.93 12.30
CA ILE A 142 5.66 -12.83 13.05
C ILE A 142 6.79 -11.85 13.39
N PRO A 143 6.80 -10.62 12.84
CA PRO A 143 7.84 -9.67 13.16
C PRO A 143 7.73 -9.32 14.64
N VAL A 144 8.73 -9.71 15.42
CA VAL A 144 8.85 -9.31 16.82
C VAL A 144 9.50 -7.94 16.88
N LEU A 145 9.03 -7.08 17.79
CA LEU A 145 9.68 -5.80 18.04
C LEU A 145 11.11 -6.08 18.51
N MET A 146 12.09 -5.50 17.85
CA MET A 146 13.48 -5.67 18.22
C MET A 146 13.81 -4.79 19.43
N THR A 147 14.16 -5.40 20.55
CA THR A 147 14.68 -4.73 21.74
C THR A 147 16.17 -5.03 21.82
N VAL A 148 16.98 -4.01 21.56
CA VAL A 148 18.45 -4.14 21.50
C VAL A 148 19.07 -3.46 22.71
N LYS A 149 20.00 -4.16 23.38
CA LYS A 149 20.86 -3.58 24.40
C LYS A 149 22.32 -3.89 24.12
N GLU A 150 23.18 -2.93 24.47
CA GLU A 150 24.62 -3.15 24.49
C GLU A 150 24.99 -4.02 25.69
N HIS A 151 25.98 -4.89 25.51
CA HIS A 151 26.59 -5.68 26.59
C HIS A 151 28.13 -5.65 26.47
N THR A 152 28.73 -4.54 26.90
CA THR A 152 30.19 -4.35 26.91
C THR A 152 30.75 -4.35 28.33
N ALA A 153 32.06 -4.53 28.46
CA ALA A 153 32.76 -4.46 29.76
C ALA A 153 32.72 -3.07 30.42
N GLN A 154 32.20 -2.05 29.71
CA GLN A 154 32.00 -0.70 30.22
C GLN A 154 30.67 -0.55 30.98
N LEU A 155 29.80 -1.56 30.94
CA LEU A 155 28.56 -1.56 31.71
C LEU A 155 28.83 -1.93 33.16
N GLU A 156 28.16 -1.20 34.06
CA GLU A 156 28.12 -1.54 35.47
C GLU A 156 27.61 -2.98 35.68
N PRO A 157 28.22 -3.78 36.58
CA PRO A 157 27.87 -5.20 36.76
C PRO A 157 26.38 -5.45 37.01
N LYS A 158 25.74 -4.56 37.78
CA LYS A 158 24.30 -4.62 38.06
C LYS A 158 23.44 -4.44 36.81
N GLN A 159 23.88 -3.59 35.88
CA GLN A 159 23.16 -3.32 34.64
C GLN A 159 23.35 -4.46 33.62
N ALA A 160 24.55 -5.04 33.57
CA ALA A 160 24.84 -6.22 32.75
C ALA A 160 23.99 -7.43 33.19
N ALA A 161 23.96 -7.73 34.50
CA ALA A 161 23.13 -8.81 35.04
C ALA A 161 21.63 -8.61 34.73
N LYS A 162 21.14 -7.36 34.85
CA LYS A 162 19.76 -7.02 34.51
C LYS A 162 19.46 -7.26 33.02
N TYR A 163 20.34 -6.82 32.11
CA TYR A 163 20.14 -7.06 30.68
C TYR A 163 20.24 -8.54 30.31
N GLN A 164 21.08 -9.31 30.99
CA GLN A 164 21.13 -10.76 30.80
C GLN A 164 19.83 -11.43 31.27
N GLU A 165 19.29 -11.04 32.42
CA GLU A 165 18.00 -11.53 32.92
C GLU A 165 16.86 -11.16 31.97
N GLU A 166 16.79 -9.91 31.52
CA GLU A 166 15.80 -9.44 30.53
C GLU A 166 15.95 -10.18 29.17
N PHE A 167 17.16 -10.59 28.79
CA PHE A 167 17.38 -11.38 27.57
C PHE A 167 16.89 -12.82 27.73
N ILE A 168 17.15 -13.46 28.87
CA ILE A 168 16.68 -14.83 29.18
C ILE A 168 15.14 -14.87 29.20
N HIS A 169 14.49 -13.84 29.75
CA HIS A 169 13.02 -13.74 29.77
C HIS A 169 12.40 -13.33 28.42
N GLY A 170 13.21 -12.94 27.43
CA GLY A 170 12.76 -12.53 26.10
C GLY A 170 12.29 -11.08 25.98
N ASP A 171 12.45 -10.26 27.02
CA ASP A 171 12.17 -8.82 27.02
C ASP A 171 13.20 -8.06 26.15
N ILE A 172 14.45 -8.54 26.15
CA ILE A 172 15.50 -8.19 25.18
C ILE A 172 15.66 -9.39 24.24
N ASN A 173 15.70 -9.15 22.93
CA ASN A 173 15.89 -10.22 21.94
C ASN A 173 17.15 -10.05 21.09
N VAL A 174 17.93 -8.99 21.34
CA VAL A 174 19.26 -8.80 20.74
C VAL A 174 20.20 -8.16 21.77
N LEU A 175 21.33 -8.83 22.03
CA LEU A 175 22.46 -8.25 22.75
C LEU A 175 23.62 -7.96 21.79
N SER A 176 24.13 -6.72 21.83
CA SER A 176 25.31 -6.31 21.07
C SER A 176 26.54 -6.33 21.97
N CYS A 177 27.37 -7.36 21.83
CA CYS A 177 28.51 -7.62 22.73
C CYS A 177 29.87 -7.29 22.08
N SER A 178 30.87 -6.94 22.91
CA SER A 178 32.30 -6.92 22.53
C SER A 178 32.94 -8.31 22.70
N THR A 179 34.22 -8.47 22.32
CA THR A 179 35.00 -9.73 22.42
C THR A 179 35.06 -10.36 23.81
N THR A 180 34.60 -9.66 24.84
CA THR A 180 34.47 -10.16 26.21
C THR A 180 33.37 -11.20 26.43
N PHE A 181 32.57 -11.52 25.40
CA PHE A 181 31.57 -12.59 25.46
C PHE A 181 32.11 -13.98 25.05
N GLU A 182 33.35 -14.09 24.58
CA GLU A 182 33.96 -15.38 24.18
C GLU A 182 34.32 -16.30 25.36
N MET A 183 34.29 -15.80 26.59
CA MET A 183 34.65 -16.59 27.79
C MET A 183 33.62 -16.44 28.90
N GLY A 184 32.56 -17.25 28.84
CA GLY A 184 31.83 -17.66 30.04
C GLY A 184 30.44 -17.05 30.29
N VAL A 185 29.65 -16.75 29.25
CA VAL A 185 28.22 -16.42 29.43
C VAL A 185 27.36 -17.61 29.00
N ASP A 186 26.79 -18.31 29.98
CA ASP A 186 25.75 -19.33 29.76
C ASP A 186 24.41 -18.61 29.60
N VAL A 187 24.06 -18.33 28.34
CA VAL A 187 22.72 -17.90 27.95
C VAL A 187 21.93 -19.18 27.62
N GLY A 188 21.34 -19.77 28.66
CA GLY A 188 20.60 -21.03 28.59
C GLY A 188 19.71 -21.13 27.35
N GLY A 189 19.87 -22.24 26.63
CA GLY A 189 19.11 -22.60 25.43
C GLY A 189 17.77 -23.24 25.72
#